data_AF-X1ERK8-F1
#
_entry.id   AF-X1ERK8-F1
#
_cell.length_a   1.000
_cell.length_b   1.000
_cell.length_c   1.000
_cell.angle_alpha   90.00
_cell.angle_beta   90.00
_cell.angle_gamma   90.00
#
_symmetry.space_group_name_H-M   'P 1'
#
loop_
_entity.id
_entity.type
_entity.pdbx_description
1 polymer ?
#
loop_
_entity_poly.entity_id
_entity_poly.type
_entity_poly.pdbx_seq_one_letter_code
_entity_poly.pdbx_strand_id
1 'polypeptide(L)'
;MKDSIRIATTLLIVIGGGVGSMMLGHLGFVDSKDLIWVYKRSPRGIKGLVYSYLYAMLILNIFIAASITIVFSMFANLDIINAVIFFVEFLIFLQIAMYQAMGIECLSPAFGEKDSNMKGNAMVSMLLLQPLIFIPVIILIFVDIDSLSLGMLISHGIIFLYNLATSIPLLYFGMKKLNKIE
;
A
#
# COMPACT_ATOMS: atom_id res chain seq x y z
N MET A 1 -20.58 21.06 0.22
CA MET A 1 -19.24 21.33 0.79
C MET A 1 -18.71 20.16 1.60
N LYS A 2 -19.45 19.60 2.58
CA LYS A 2 -19.03 18.40 3.33
C LYS A 2 -18.77 17.18 2.42
N ASP A 3 -19.54 17.02 1.34
CA ASP A 3 -19.39 15.87 0.44
C ASP A 3 -18.15 15.97 -0.44
N SER A 4 -17.81 17.18 -0.89
CA SER A 4 -16.58 17.46 -1.64
C SER A 4 -15.32 17.18 -0.81
N ILE A 5 -15.35 17.50 0.49
CA ILE A 5 -14.25 17.21 1.42
C ILE A 5 -14.07 15.69 1.59
N ARG A 6 -15.18 14.94 1.66
CA ARG A 6 -15.15 13.48 1.82
C ARG A 6 -14.62 12.75 0.58
N ILE A 7 -14.98 13.19 -0.62
CA ILE A 7 -14.42 12.65 -1.86
C ILE A 7 -12.92 12.96 -1.94
N ALA A 8 -12.51 14.17 -1.55
CA ALA A 8 -11.10 14.55 -1.50
C ALA A 8 -10.29 13.69 -0.50
N THR A 9 -10.85 13.36 0.67
CA THR A 9 -10.19 12.47 1.63
C THR A 9 -9.98 11.07 1.05
N THR A 10 -10.98 10.50 0.38
CA THR A 10 -10.87 9.17 -0.24
C THR A 10 -9.80 9.13 -1.33
N LEU A 11 -9.78 10.13 -2.21
CA LEU A 11 -8.77 10.23 -3.27
C LEU A 11 -7.37 10.39 -2.67
N LEU A 12 -7.23 11.15 -1.59
CA LEU A 12 -5.94 11.35 -0.94
C LEU A 12 -5.44 10.09 -0.22
N ILE A 13 -6.34 9.29 0.34
CA ILE A 13 -6.00 7.98 0.89
C ILE A 13 -5.45 7.08 -0.21
N VAL A 14 -6.17 6.99 -1.34
CA VAL A 14 -5.78 6.10 -2.44
C VAL A 14 -4.48 6.55 -3.09
N ILE A 15 -4.35 7.84 -3.43
CA ILE A 15 -3.18 8.37 -4.13
C ILE A 15 -1.98 8.49 -3.17
N GLY A 16 -2.16 9.15 -2.03
CA GLY A 16 -1.09 9.40 -1.08
C GLY A 16 -0.58 8.12 -0.42
N GLY A 17 -1.51 7.26 0.01
CA GLY A 17 -1.16 5.98 0.62
C GLY A 17 -0.59 5.00 -0.39
N GLY A 18 -1.15 4.93 -1.60
CA GLY A 18 -0.70 4.01 -2.63
C GLY A 18 0.68 4.36 -3.18
N VAL A 19 0.86 5.61 -3.63
CA VAL A 19 2.12 6.04 -4.26
C VAL A 19 3.26 6.10 -3.23
N GLY A 20 3.01 6.66 -2.04
CA GLY A 20 4.03 6.82 -1.01
C GLY A 20 4.58 5.48 -0.50
N SER A 21 3.70 4.52 -0.21
CA SER A 21 4.13 3.19 0.23
C SER A 21 4.88 2.41 -0.84
N MET A 22 4.53 2.57 -2.13
CA MET A 22 5.25 1.94 -3.22
C MET A 22 6.66 2.47 -3.40
N MET A 23 6.84 3.79 -3.31
CA MET A 23 8.16 4.39 -3.37
C MET A 23 9.05 3.85 -2.24
N LEU A 24 8.53 3.80 -1.01
CA LEU A 24 9.28 3.27 0.13
C LEU A 24 9.51 1.75 0.04
N GLY A 25 8.52 1.00 -0.45
CA GLY A 25 8.62 -0.45 -0.59
C GLY A 25 9.67 -0.88 -1.60
N HIS A 26 9.75 -0.22 -2.76
CA HIS A 26 10.76 -0.51 -3.78
C HIS A 26 12.15 0.03 -3.43
N LEU A 27 12.25 1.18 -2.73
CA LEU A 27 13.56 1.76 -2.37
C LEU A 27 14.22 1.06 -1.19
N GLY A 28 13.43 0.44 -0.31
CA GLY A 28 13.92 -0.16 0.92
C GLY A 28 14.27 -1.64 0.82
N PHE A 29 13.57 -2.41 -0.01
CA PHE A 29 13.56 -3.86 0.12
C PHE A 29 14.68 -4.55 -0.71
N VAL A 30 15.61 -5.19 0.01
CA VAL A 30 16.67 -6.09 -0.48
C VAL A 30 17.59 -5.49 -1.56
N ASP A 31 18.58 -4.72 -1.09
CA ASP A 31 19.58 -4.09 -1.97
C ASP A 31 20.67 -5.07 -2.46
N SER A 32 20.82 -6.25 -1.81
CA SER A 32 21.90 -7.20 -2.09
C SER A 32 21.47 -8.67 -2.04
N LYS A 33 22.10 -9.49 -2.91
CA LYS A 33 21.96 -10.96 -2.91
C LYS A 33 22.46 -11.59 -1.61
N ASP A 34 23.52 -11.01 -1.03
CA ASP A 34 24.13 -11.50 0.19
C ASP A 34 23.15 -11.50 1.37
N LEU A 35 22.29 -10.49 1.46
CA LEU A 35 21.27 -10.41 2.51
C LEU A 35 20.30 -11.60 2.44
N ILE A 36 19.83 -11.95 1.24
CA ILE A 36 18.97 -13.12 1.02
C ILE A 36 19.68 -14.38 1.47
N TRP A 37 20.94 -14.55 1.09
CA TRP A 37 21.72 -15.73 1.40
C TRP A 37 21.94 -15.92 2.91
N VAL A 38 22.26 -14.83 3.62
CA VAL A 38 22.36 -14.81 5.09
C VAL A 38 21.03 -15.22 5.72
N TYR A 39 19.92 -14.67 5.26
CA TYR A 39 18.59 -14.97 5.82
C TYR A 39 18.08 -16.37 5.47
N LYS A 40 18.45 -16.95 4.33
CA LYS A 40 18.15 -18.35 4.02
C LYS A 40 18.79 -19.33 5.02
N ARG A 41 19.99 -19.00 5.50
CA ARG A 41 20.71 -19.80 6.50
C ARG A 41 20.26 -19.54 7.93
N SER A 42 19.52 -18.46 8.16
CA SER A 42 18.90 -18.16 9.45
C SER A 42 17.77 -19.15 9.77
N PRO A 43 17.57 -19.51 11.05
CA PRO A 43 16.45 -20.36 11.48
C PRO A 43 15.07 -19.86 11.04
N ARG A 44 14.93 -18.54 10.81
CA ARG A 44 13.67 -17.91 10.42
C ARG A 44 13.47 -17.82 8.90
N GLY A 45 14.52 -18.07 8.11
CA GLY A 45 14.47 -18.04 6.65
C GLY A 45 14.09 -16.67 6.06
N ILE A 46 13.67 -16.70 4.80
CA ILE A 46 13.20 -15.53 4.05
C ILE A 46 11.91 -14.93 4.62
N LYS A 47 11.05 -15.74 5.24
CA LYS A 47 9.85 -15.23 5.93
C LYS A 47 10.23 -14.25 7.04
N GLY A 48 11.27 -14.57 7.80
CA GLY A 48 11.80 -13.69 8.84
C GLY A 48 12.28 -12.35 8.29
N LEU A 49 12.98 -12.37 7.15
CA LEU A 49 13.43 -11.15 6.45
C LEU A 49 12.23 -10.27 6.08
N VAL A 50 11.29 -10.82 5.32
CA VAL A 50 10.14 -10.07 4.78
C VAL A 50 9.27 -9.49 5.91
N TYR A 51 8.92 -10.29 6.92
CA TYR A 51 8.10 -9.79 8.03
C TYR A 51 8.82 -8.76 8.91
N SER A 52 10.13 -8.91 9.12
CA SER A 52 10.90 -7.89 9.83
C SER A 52 10.91 -6.55 9.09
N TYR A 53 10.99 -6.60 7.76
CA TYR A 53 10.99 -5.41 6.92
C TYR A 53 9.60 -4.75 6.86
N LEU A 54 8.54 -5.55 6.74
CA LEU A 54 7.14 -5.07 6.84
C LEU A 54 6.86 -4.41 8.18
N TYR A 55 7.41 -4.93 9.27
CA TYR A 55 7.27 -4.34 10.60
C TYR A 55 8.05 -3.04 10.76
N ALA A 56 9.28 -2.99 10.26
CA ALA A 56 10.07 -1.75 10.23
C ALA A 56 9.36 -0.66 9.42
N MET A 57 8.79 -1.02 8.26
CA MET A 57 8.01 -0.10 7.44
C MET A 57 6.70 0.32 8.08
N LEU A 58 6.05 -0.54 8.88
CA LEU A 58 4.87 -0.15 9.65
C LEU A 58 5.19 0.98 10.64
N ILE A 59 6.32 0.88 11.35
CA ILE A 59 6.77 1.95 12.27
C ILE A 59 6.97 3.26 11.51
N LEU A 60 7.65 3.23 10.37
CA LEU A 60 7.85 4.41 9.54
C LEU A 60 6.50 4.97 9.02
N ASN A 61 5.61 4.09 8.56
CA ASN A 61 4.28 4.45 8.07
C ASN A 61 3.43 5.11 9.14
N ILE A 62 3.57 4.75 10.43
CA ILE A 62 2.87 5.44 11.53
C ILE A 62 3.28 6.91 11.58
N PHE A 63 4.58 7.23 11.49
CA PHE A 63 5.05 8.61 11.51
C PHE A 63 4.60 9.40 10.27
N ILE A 64 4.65 8.77 9.10
CA ILE A 64 4.19 9.39 7.84
C ILE A 64 2.67 9.63 7.90
N ALA A 65 1.89 8.64 8.30
CA ALA A 65 0.45 8.74 8.45
C ALA A 65 0.09 9.85 9.43
N ALA A 66 0.72 9.90 10.61
CA ALA A 66 0.47 10.92 11.61
C ALA A 66 0.77 12.33 11.07
N SER A 67 1.90 12.50 10.38
CA SER A 67 2.29 13.78 9.77
C SER A 67 1.27 14.24 8.73
N ILE A 68 0.86 13.34 7.84
CA ILE A 68 -0.13 13.63 6.79
C ILE A 68 -1.50 13.93 7.41
N THR A 69 -1.94 13.15 8.40
CA THR A 69 -3.21 13.38 9.11
C THR A 69 -3.23 14.75 9.77
N ILE A 70 -2.16 15.17 10.46
CA ILE A 70 -2.10 16.48 11.13
C ILE A 70 -2.25 17.59 10.10
N VAL A 71 -1.45 17.55 9.04
CA VAL A 71 -1.48 18.57 7.97
C VAL A 71 -2.87 18.61 7.33
N PHE A 72 -3.42 17.44 6.97
CA PHE A 72 -4.70 17.38 6.28
C PHE A 72 -5.87 17.78 7.18
N SER A 73 -5.82 17.42 8.46
CA SER A 73 -6.82 17.84 9.45
C SER A 73 -6.88 19.36 9.58
N MET A 74 -5.73 20.04 9.55
CA MET A 74 -5.68 21.51 9.56
C MET A 74 -6.29 22.13 8.30
N PHE A 75 -5.97 21.61 7.11
CA PHE A 75 -6.48 22.17 5.85
C PHE A 75 -7.95 21.87 5.59
N ALA A 76 -8.41 20.65 5.90
CA ALA A 76 -9.79 20.22 5.68
C ALA A 76 -10.71 20.52 6.86
N ASN A 77 -10.17 21.09 7.95
CA ASN A 77 -10.88 21.42 9.19
C ASN A 77 -11.65 20.20 9.73
N LEU A 78 -10.93 19.08 9.92
CA LEU A 78 -11.52 17.82 10.36
C LEU A 78 -11.70 17.81 11.88
N ASP A 79 -12.88 17.37 12.34
CA ASP A 79 -13.10 17.02 13.74
C ASP A 79 -12.17 15.88 14.18
N ILE A 80 -11.87 15.79 15.49
CA ILE A 80 -10.91 14.84 16.03
C ILE A 80 -11.25 13.37 15.69
N ILE A 81 -12.56 13.04 15.68
CA ILE A 81 -13.04 11.69 15.33
C ILE A 81 -12.75 11.39 13.86
N ASN A 82 -13.04 12.33 12.96
CA ASN A 82 -12.79 12.17 11.53
C ASN A 82 -11.29 12.11 11.22
N ALA A 83 -10.46 12.86 11.95
CA ALA A 83 -9.01 12.78 11.83
C ALA A 83 -8.46 11.42 12.26
N VAL A 84 -8.98 10.82 13.34
CA VAL A 84 -8.58 9.46 13.78
C VAL A 84 -9.03 8.40 12.77
N ILE A 85 -10.25 8.49 12.24
CA ILE A 85 -10.74 7.57 11.20
C ILE A 85 -9.82 7.66 9.97
N PHE A 86 -9.56 8.89 9.51
CA PHE A 86 -8.65 9.13 8.38
C PHE A 86 -7.26 8.55 8.63
N PHE A 87 -6.68 8.75 9.82
CA PHE A 87 -5.38 8.19 10.19
C PHE A 87 -5.35 6.66 10.09
N VAL A 88 -6.36 5.99 10.65
CA VAL A 88 -6.44 4.52 10.64
C VAL A 88 -6.62 3.99 9.22
N GLU A 89 -7.56 4.55 8.45
CA GLU A 89 -7.79 4.15 7.06
C GLU A 89 -6.55 4.36 6.20
N PHE A 90 -5.90 5.52 6.33
CA PHE A 90 -4.67 5.85 5.62
C PHE A 90 -3.53 4.89 5.98
N LEU A 91 -3.35 4.59 7.27
CA LEU A 91 -2.31 3.68 7.74
C LEU A 91 -2.53 2.24 7.23
N ILE A 92 -3.76 1.74 7.27
CA ILE A 92 -4.04 0.39 6.75
C ILE A 92 -3.80 0.35 5.25
N PHE A 93 -4.23 1.38 4.51
CA PHE A 93 -4.03 1.44 3.06
C PHE A 93 -2.54 1.50 2.68
N LEU A 94 -1.75 2.32 3.38
CA LEU A 94 -0.27 2.35 3.26
C LEU A 94 0.33 0.95 3.44
N GLN A 95 -0.13 0.21 4.45
CA GLN A 95 0.44 -1.11 4.75
C GLN A 95 0.06 -2.16 3.71
N ILE A 96 -1.17 -2.12 3.16
CA ILE A 96 -1.55 -3.05 2.10
C ILE A 96 -0.79 -2.76 0.81
N ALA A 97 -0.68 -1.50 0.40
CA ALA A 97 0.11 -1.14 -0.78
C ALA A 97 1.60 -1.47 -0.60
N MET A 98 2.12 -1.42 0.64
CA MET A 98 3.44 -1.92 0.99
C MET A 98 3.57 -3.45 0.81
N TYR A 99 2.55 -4.24 1.19
CA TYR A 99 2.53 -5.69 0.95
C TYR A 99 2.59 -6.00 -0.54
N GLN A 100 1.89 -5.21 -1.35
CA GLN A 100 1.93 -5.32 -2.81
C GLN A 100 3.33 -5.04 -3.36
N ALA A 101 3.92 -3.89 -2.98
CA ALA A 101 5.24 -3.47 -3.45
C ALA A 101 6.33 -4.49 -3.08
N MET A 102 6.36 -4.94 -1.82
CA MET A 102 7.29 -5.97 -1.38
C MET A 102 7.03 -7.32 -2.05
N GLY A 103 5.76 -7.69 -2.27
CA GLY A 103 5.43 -8.91 -2.99
C GLY A 103 5.99 -8.93 -4.41
N ILE A 104 5.90 -7.80 -5.11
CA ILE A 104 6.46 -7.63 -6.45
C ILE A 104 7.99 -7.64 -6.43
N GLU A 105 8.63 -6.95 -5.49
CA GLU A 105 10.10 -7.05 -5.32
C GLU A 105 10.55 -8.48 -5.00
N CYS A 106 9.81 -9.22 -4.18
CA CYS A 106 10.13 -10.62 -3.92
C CYS A 106 9.99 -11.49 -5.20
N LEU A 107 9.12 -11.11 -6.13
CA LEU A 107 8.97 -11.79 -7.41
C LEU A 107 10.11 -11.46 -8.39
N SER A 108 10.61 -10.22 -8.42
CA SER A 108 11.69 -9.80 -9.31
C SER A 108 12.67 -8.87 -8.59
N PRO A 109 13.53 -9.39 -7.69
CA PRO A 109 14.38 -8.55 -6.87
C PRO A 109 15.37 -7.74 -7.72
N ALA A 110 15.50 -6.45 -7.42
CA ALA A 110 16.42 -5.54 -8.09
C ALA A 110 17.78 -5.47 -7.36
N PHE A 111 18.65 -6.47 -7.57
CA PHE A 111 19.98 -6.50 -6.94
C PHE A 111 20.97 -5.55 -7.63
N GLY A 112 21.53 -4.59 -6.90
CA GLY A 112 22.69 -3.78 -7.32
C GLY A 112 22.49 -2.83 -8.51
N GLU A 113 21.77 -3.26 -9.55
CA GLU A 113 21.36 -2.48 -10.71
C GLU A 113 19.91 -2.04 -10.51
N LYS A 114 19.72 -0.92 -9.81
CA LYS A 114 18.41 -0.32 -9.51
C LYS A 114 17.64 0.16 -10.75
N ASP A 115 18.08 -0.13 -11.98
CA ASP A 115 17.59 0.59 -13.15
C ASP A 115 16.42 -0.08 -13.88
N SER A 116 16.52 -1.35 -14.30
CA SER A 116 15.46 -1.95 -15.13
C SER A 116 14.39 -2.67 -14.31
N ASN A 117 14.80 -3.56 -13.40
CA ASN A 117 13.87 -4.35 -12.59
C ASN A 117 13.09 -3.47 -11.59
N MET A 118 13.74 -2.48 -10.97
CA MET A 118 13.05 -1.57 -10.04
C MET A 118 12.00 -0.72 -10.78
N LYS A 119 12.32 -0.22 -11.99
CA LYS A 119 11.36 0.50 -12.83
C LYS A 119 10.21 -0.40 -13.24
N GLY A 120 10.50 -1.64 -13.67
CA GLY A 120 9.47 -2.62 -14.03
C GLY A 120 8.56 -2.96 -12.85
N ASN A 121 9.13 -3.22 -11.68
CA ASN A 121 8.40 -3.48 -10.45
C ASN A 121 7.51 -2.30 -10.06
N ALA A 122 8.05 -1.08 -10.08
CA ALA A 122 7.28 0.13 -9.81
C ALA A 122 6.13 0.33 -10.82
N MET A 123 6.36 0.09 -12.12
CA MET A 123 5.33 0.17 -13.14
C MET A 123 4.22 -0.86 -12.93
N VAL A 124 4.57 -2.12 -12.63
CA VAL A 124 3.58 -3.18 -12.34
C VAL A 124 2.80 -2.85 -11.08
N SER A 125 3.47 -2.38 -10.03
CA SER A 125 2.84 -1.91 -8.80
C SER A 125 1.82 -0.79 -9.08
N MET A 126 2.21 0.23 -9.85
CA MET A 126 1.33 1.32 -10.25
C MET A 126 0.14 0.85 -11.09
N LEU A 127 0.36 -0.05 -12.05
CA LEU A 127 -0.69 -0.61 -12.90
C LEU A 127 -1.75 -1.33 -12.06
N LEU A 128 -1.32 -2.08 -11.05
CA LEU A 128 -2.22 -2.79 -10.14
C LEU A 128 -3.00 -1.85 -9.21
N LEU A 129 -2.52 -0.64 -8.94
CA LEU A 129 -3.30 0.37 -8.20
C LEU A 129 -4.26 1.15 -9.08
N GLN A 130 -4.08 1.22 -10.40
CA GLN A 130 -4.94 2.02 -11.27
C GLN A 130 -6.44 1.72 -11.11
N PRO A 131 -6.89 0.45 -11.00
CA PRO A 131 -8.30 0.14 -10.78
C PRO A 131 -8.90 0.81 -9.55
N LEU A 132 -8.09 1.13 -8.54
CA LEU A 132 -8.55 1.78 -7.31
C LEU A 132 -9.03 3.21 -7.51
N ILE A 133 -8.53 3.88 -8.55
CA ILE A 133 -8.98 5.23 -8.90
C ILE A 133 -10.31 5.15 -9.64
N PHE A 134 -10.49 4.14 -10.49
CA PHE A 134 -11.66 4.01 -11.36
C PHE A 134 -12.86 3.33 -10.69
N ILE A 135 -12.64 2.36 -9.80
CA ILE A 135 -13.71 1.61 -9.12
C ILE A 135 -14.69 2.54 -8.37
N PRO A 136 -14.24 3.51 -7.55
CA PRO A 136 -15.15 4.42 -6.86
C PRO A 136 -15.95 5.29 -7.83
N VAL A 137 -15.30 5.75 -8.91
CA VAL A 137 -15.94 6.58 -9.95
C VAL A 137 -17.03 5.78 -10.65
N ILE A 138 -16.76 4.52 -11.02
CA ILE A 138 -17.74 3.63 -11.65
C ILE A 138 -18.92 3.38 -10.71
N ILE A 139 -18.68 3.08 -9.44
CA ILE A 139 -19.76 2.84 -8.46
C ILE A 139 -20.63 4.09 -8.32
N LEU A 140 -20.03 5.28 -8.23
CA LEU A 140 -20.77 6.54 -8.09
C LEU A 140 -21.59 6.90 -9.34
N ILE A 141 -21.22 6.42 -10.53
CA ILE A 141 -21.95 6.71 -11.78
C ILE A 141 -23.10 5.72 -12.00
N PHE A 142 -22.88 4.43 -11.70
CA PHE A 142 -23.79 3.35 -12.12
C PHE A 142 -24.69 2.80 -11.01
N VAL A 143 -24.35 3.06 -9.74
CA VAL A 143 -25.16 2.63 -8.62
C VAL A 143 -25.89 3.85 -8.07
N ASP A 144 -27.22 3.84 -8.18
CA ASP A 144 -28.05 4.85 -7.53
C ASP A 144 -28.10 4.51 -6.03
N ILE A 145 -27.39 5.30 -5.22
CA ILE A 145 -27.22 5.05 -3.80
C ILE A 145 -27.95 6.14 -3.03
N ASP A 146 -29.05 5.74 -2.38
CA ASP A 146 -29.92 6.63 -1.59
C ASP A 146 -29.19 7.37 -0.46
N SER A 147 -28.05 6.84 0.01
CA SER A 147 -27.23 7.50 1.02
C SER A 147 -25.75 7.55 0.66
N LEU A 148 -25.20 8.77 0.68
CA LEU A 148 -23.78 9.02 0.43
C LEU A 148 -22.87 8.21 1.36
N SER A 149 -23.25 8.04 2.63
CA SER A 149 -22.51 7.23 3.61
C SER A 149 -22.41 5.76 3.20
N LEU A 150 -23.50 5.17 2.69
CA LEU A 150 -23.50 3.81 2.20
C LEU A 150 -22.63 3.67 0.95
N GLY A 151 -22.71 4.66 0.04
CA GLY A 151 -21.88 4.67 -1.17
C GLY A 151 -20.39 4.75 -0.86
N MET A 152 -20.02 5.57 0.12
CA MET A 152 -18.64 5.63 0.62
C MET A 152 -18.21 4.30 1.24
N LEU A 153 -19.03 3.70 2.11
CA LEU A 153 -18.70 2.41 2.73
C LEU A 153 -18.50 1.31 1.68
N ILE A 154 -19.38 1.24 0.67
CA ILE A 154 -19.28 0.29 -0.44
C ILE A 154 -17.99 0.55 -1.23
N SER A 155 -17.70 1.81 -1.57
CA SER A 155 -16.51 2.16 -2.36
C SER A 155 -15.20 1.81 -1.63
N HIS A 156 -15.06 2.18 -0.34
CA HIS A 156 -13.89 1.86 0.46
C HIS A 156 -13.77 0.35 0.68
N GLY A 157 -14.89 -0.33 0.95
CA GLY A 157 -14.93 -1.77 1.12
C GLY A 157 -14.42 -2.52 -0.12
N ILE A 158 -14.87 -2.13 -1.31
CA ILE A 158 -14.42 -2.75 -2.56
C ILE A 158 -12.95 -2.44 -2.84
N ILE A 159 -12.50 -1.19 -2.65
CA ILE A 159 -11.08 -0.82 -2.74
C ILE A 159 -10.24 -1.70 -1.81
N PHE A 160 -10.68 -1.87 -0.58
CA PHE A 160 -9.97 -2.62 0.44
C PHE A 160 -9.86 -4.10 0.10
N LEU A 161 -10.98 -4.71 -0.29
CA LEU A 161 -11.05 -6.11 -0.70
C LEU A 161 -10.19 -6.37 -1.94
N TYR A 162 -10.24 -5.49 -2.93
CA TYR A 162 -9.39 -5.59 -4.12
C TYR A 162 -7.91 -5.57 -3.72
N ASN A 163 -7.48 -4.61 -2.91
CA ASN A 163 -6.09 -4.50 -2.48
C ASN A 163 -5.62 -5.71 -1.68
N LEU A 164 -6.45 -6.24 -0.78
CA LEU A 164 -6.11 -7.47 -0.07
C LEU A 164 -6.01 -8.67 -1.02
N ALA A 165 -6.94 -8.77 -1.97
CA ALA A 165 -6.97 -9.85 -2.95
C ALA A 165 -5.77 -9.83 -3.91
N THR A 166 -5.19 -8.66 -4.21
CA THR A 166 -3.97 -8.57 -5.01
C THR A 166 -2.70 -8.71 -4.16
N SER A 167 -2.64 -8.03 -3.02
CA SER A 167 -1.40 -7.90 -2.23
C SER A 167 -1.02 -9.19 -1.50
N ILE A 168 -1.99 -9.93 -0.93
CA ILE A 168 -1.70 -11.16 -0.18
C ILE A 168 -1.13 -12.25 -1.11
N PRO A 169 -1.74 -12.57 -2.27
CA PRO A 169 -1.16 -13.54 -3.19
C PRO A 169 0.20 -13.11 -3.72
N LEU A 170 0.39 -11.84 -4.07
CA LEU A 170 1.68 -11.32 -4.54
C LEU A 170 2.77 -11.52 -3.51
N LEU A 171 2.51 -11.16 -2.24
CA LEU A 171 3.47 -11.36 -1.16
C LEU A 171 3.77 -12.85 -0.94
N TYR A 172 2.73 -13.70 -0.93
CA TYR A 172 2.89 -15.14 -0.75
C TYR A 172 3.72 -15.80 -1.86
N PHE A 173 3.37 -15.54 -3.12
CA PHE A 173 4.10 -16.09 -4.27
C PHE A 173 5.49 -15.46 -4.41
N GLY A 174 5.63 -14.18 -4.10
CA GLY A 174 6.90 -13.48 -4.01
C GLY A 174 7.84 -14.15 -3.03
N MET A 175 7.42 -14.34 -1.78
CA MET A 175 8.22 -15.05 -0.77
C MET A 175 8.61 -16.46 -1.21
N LYS A 176 7.68 -17.19 -1.84
CA LYS A 176 7.93 -18.55 -2.33
C LYS A 176 8.95 -18.56 -3.47
N LYS A 177 8.92 -17.57 -4.37
CA LYS A 177 9.91 -17.41 -5.45
C LYS A 177 11.26 -17.00 -4.88
N LEU A 178 11.30 -16.01 -3.98
CA LEU A 178 12.52 -15.52 -3.34
C LEU A 178 13.27 -16.63 -2.59
N ASN A 179 12.55 -17.54 -1.93
CA ASN A 179 13.17 -18.69 -1.26
C ASN A 179 13.87 -19.67 -2.22
N LYS A 180 13.51 -19.66 -3.51
CA LYS A 180 14.09 -20.51 -4.56
C LYS A 180 15.24 -19.85 -5.32
N ILE A 181 15.42 -18.53 -5.23
CA ILE A 181 16.47 -17.78 -5.95
C ILE A 181 17.80 -17.97 -5.23
N GLU A 182 18.76 -18.68 -5.84
CA GLU A 182 20.10 -19.07 -5.34
C GLU A 182 20.70 -18.18 -4.24
#